data_AF-A0AAZ3PXZ1-F1
#
_entry.id   AF-A0AAZ3PXZ1-F1
#
_cell.length_a   1.000
_cell.length_b   1.000
_cell.length_c   1.000
_cell.angle_alpha   90.00
_cell.angle_beta   90.00
_cell.angle_gamma   90.00
#
_symmetry.space_group_name_H-M   'P 1'
#
loop_
_entity.id
_entity.type
_entity.pdbx_description
1 polymer ?
#
loop_
_entity_poly.entity_id
_entity_poly.type
_entity_poly.pdbx_seq_one_letter_code
_entity_poly.pdbx_strand_id
1 'polypeptide(L)'
;MVTLTKLRSSSVEIGEPSIRTTISAALHQSGLSGRVARWKPLLSKRHMTARLEFAKKHLNNSQATRNKILWSDETKIELFDLNAKCHVWRKPATIPTVKHGGGSIMIWGCFSVAGTGRLVRIEGKMNGAKYKVVLDENLFRTSD
;
A
#
# COMPACT_ATOMS: atom_id res chain seq x y z
N MET A 1 5.32 -19.00 3.46
CA MET A 1 5.00 -17.96 4.46
C MET A 1 4.08 -18.57 5.48
N VAL A 2 4.42 -18.52 6.76
CA VAL A 2 3.71 -19.31 7.77
C VAL A 2 3.27 -18.41 8.93
N THR A 3 1.99 -18.51 9.31
CA THR A 3 1.43 -17.85 10.49
C THR A 3 1.33 -18.86 11.63
N LEU A 4 1.41 -18.39 12.89
CA LEU A 4 1.26 -19.22 14.08
C LEU A 4 -0.08 -19.97 14.10
N THR A 5 -1.14 -19.33 13.62
CA THR A 5 -2.46 -19.93 13.46
C THR A 5 -2.46 -21.08 12.45
N LYS A 6 -1.79 -20.91 11.30
CA LYS A 6 -1.70 -21.96 10.28
C LYS A 6 -0.89 -23.16 10.78
N LEU A 7 0.21 -22.93 11.50
CA LEU A 7 0.99 -24.01 12.13
C LEU A 7 0.20 -24.76 13.20
N ARG A 8 -0.56 -24.03 14.02
CA ARG A 8 -1.40 -24.65 15.04
C ARG A 8 -2.49 -25.51 14.40
N SER A 9 -3.17 -25.02 13.36
CA SER A 9 -4.17 -25.79 12.62
C SER A 9 -3.57 -27.06 12.00
N SER A 10 -2.41 -26.97 11.33
CA SER A 10 -1.73 -28.14 10.77
C SER A 10 -1.22 -29.12 11.84
N SER A 11 -0.79 -28.63 13.01
CA SER A 11 -0.39 -29.50 14.14
C SER A 11 -1.59 -30.28 14.69
N VAL A 12 -2.75 -29.64 14.78
CA VAL A 12 -4.00 -30.27 15.19
C VAL A 12 -4.46 -31.32 14.17
N GLU A 13 -4.30 -31.07 12.87
CA GLU A 13 -4.58 -32.04 11.79
C GLU A 13 -3.68 -33.28 11.85
N ILE A 14 -2.44 -33.14 12.35
CA ILE A 14 -1.46 -34.23 12.52
C ILE A 14 -1.67 -35.00 13.85
N GLY A 15 -2.64 -34.59 14.68
CA GLY A 15 -2.99 -35.27 15.93
C GLY A 15 -2.12 -34.87 17.14
N GLU A 16 -1.22 -33.92 16.99
CA GLU A 16 -0.42 -33.35 18.08
C GLU A 16 -0.87 -31.91 18.39
N PRO A 17 -1.74 -31.69 19.38
CA PRO A 17 -2.14 -30.35 19.77
C PRO A 17 -0.97 -29.61 20.41
N SER A 18 -0.29 -28.77 19.63
CA SER A 18 0.83 -27.94 20.12
C SER A 18 0.35 -26.59 20.66
N ILE A 19 0.99 -26.15 21.74
CA ILE A 19 0.75 -24.84 22.34
C ILE A 19 1.53 -23.78 21.55
N ARG A 20 0.96 -22.58 21.39
CA ARG A 20 1.59 -21.45 20.68
C ARG A 20 3.03 -21.17 21.13
N THR A 21 3.31 -21.34 22.42
CA THR A 21 4.63 -21.12 23.02
C THR A 21 5.67 -22.11 22.50
N THR A 22 5.31 -23.40 22.41
CA THR A 22 6.16 -24.46 21.86
C THR A 22 6.51 -24.19 20.39
N ILE A 23 5.51 -23.83 19.58
CA ILE A 23 5.72 -23.47 18.17
C ILE A 23 6.64 -22.25 18.07
N SER A 24 6.42 -21.22 18.88
CA SER A 24 7.24 -20.01 18.89
C SER A 24 8.70 -20.29 19.28
N ALA A 25 8.93 -21.14 20.29
CA ALA A 25 10.26 -21.52 20.74
C ALA A 25 11.03 -22.30 19.66
N ALA A 26 10.39 -23.28 19.01
CA ALA A 26 10.99 -24.03 17.91
C ALA A 26 11.34 -23.14 16.69
N LEU A 27 10.48 -22.17 16.37
CA LEU A 27 10.75 -21.18 15.33
C LEU A 27 11.94 -20.29 15.67
N HIS A 28 12.07 -19.87 16.94
CA HIS A 28 13.22 -19.11 17.40
C HIS A 28 14.52 -19.93 17.38
N GLN A 29 14.49 -21.18 17.80
CA GLN A 29 15.63 -22.11 17.68
C GLN A 29 16.06 -22.30 16.21
N SER A 30 15.10 -22.23 15.28
CA SER A 30 15.35 -22.28 13.84
C SER A 30 15.78 -20.92 13.24
N GLY A 31 16.03 -19.91 14.06
CA GLY A 31 16.45 -18.57 13.65
C GLY A 31 15.34 -17.71 13.00
N LEU A 32 14.08 -18.08 13.17
CA LEU A 32 12.92 -17.32 12.68
C LEU A 32 12.36 -16.43 13.79
N SER A 33 11.92 -15.23 13.41
CA SER A 33 11.31 -14.27 14.34
C SER A 33 9.97 -13.79 13.83
N GLY A 34 9.04 -13.56 14.75
CA GLY A 34 7.78 -12.91 14.46
C GLY A 34 8.02 -11.47 14.00
N ARG A 35 7.47 -11.10 12.85
CA ARG A 35 7.49 -9.74 12.30
C ARG A 35 6.13 -9.40 11.69
N VAL A 36 5.79 -8.11 11.71
CA VAL A 36 4.64 -7.61 10.93
C VAL A 36 5.06 -7.56 9.47
N ALA A 37 4.27 -8.19 8.58
CA ALA A 37 4.55 -8.09 7.16
C ALA A 37 4.35 -6.65 6.67
N ARG A 38 5.35 -6.15 5.93
CA ARG A 38 5.21 -4.92 5.15
C ARG A 38 4.74 -5.26 3.75
N TRP A 39 3.58 -4.73 3.39
CA TRP A 39 3.03 -4.78 2.05
C TRP A 39 3.85 -3.85 1.16
N LYS A 40 4.50 -4.39 0.14
CA LYS A 40 5.21 -3.59 -0.87
C LYS A 40 4.93 -4.18 -2.24
N PRO A 41 4.75 -3.34 -3.27
CA PRO A 41 4.67 -3.82 -4.64
C PRO A 41 5.99 -4.49 -5.04
N LEU A 42 5.89 -5.57 -5.80
CA LEU A 42 7.07 -6.18 -6.43
C LEU A 42 7.51 -5.27 -7.57
N LEU A 43 8.79 -4.87 -7.55
CA LEU A 43 9.37 -4.00 -8.58
C LEU A 43 10.21 -4.83 -9.55
N SER A 44 10.00 -4.63 -10.85
CA SER A 44 10.88 -5.18 -11.89
C SER A 44 12.19 -4.39 -11.93
N LYS A 45 13.23 -4.98 -12.55
CA LYS A 45 14.51 -4.28 -12.78
C LYS A 45 14.31 -2.95 -13.50
N ARG A 46 13.45 -2.92 -14.52
CA ARG A 46 13.07 -1.70 -15.25
C ARG A 46 12.52 -0.61 -14.32
N HIS A 47 11.59 -0.96 -13.42
CA HIS A 47 11.02 -0.01 -12.48
C HIS A 47 12.05 0.50 -11.47
N MET A 48 12.97 -0.35 -11.02
CA MET A 48 14.04 0.05 -10.09
C MET A 48 14.98 1.09 -10.74
N THR A 49 15.43 0.83 -11.97
CA THR A 49 16.29 1.76 -12.71
C THR A 49 15.60 3.10 -12.94
N ALA A 50 14.38 3.08 -13.49
CA ALA A 50 13.63 4.32 -13.77
C ALA A 50 13.37 5.16 -12.51
N ARG A 51 13.04 4.51 -11.37
CA ARG A 51 12.86 5.22 -10.08
C ARG A 51 14.16 5.83 -9.57
N LEU A 52 15.28 5.14 -9.73
CA LEU A 52 16.58 5.64 -9.32
C LEU A 52 17.02 6.85 -10.17
N GLU A 53 16.84 6.77 -11.49
CA GLU A 53 17.13 7.88 -12.40
C GLU A 53 16.26 9.09 -12.10
N PHE A 54 14.96 8.91 -11.89
CA PHE A 54 14.05 9.98 -11.49
C PHE A 54 14.51 10.63 -10.18
N ALA A 55 14.85 9.84 -9.16
CA ALA A 55 15.31 10.35 -7.87
C ALA A 55 16.61 11.16 -8.01
N LYS A 56 17.61 10.64 -8.75
CA LYS A 56 18.87 11.34 -9.00
C LYS A 56 18.65 12.67 -9.73
N LYS A 57 17.79 12.67 -10.76
CA LYS A 57 17.47 13.86 -11.56
C LYS A 57 16.83 14.98 -10.73
N HIS A 58 15.98 14.64 -9.76
CA HIS A 58 15.21 15.61 -8.98
C HIS A 58 15.76 15.83 -7.56
N LEU A 59 16.89 15.21 -7.20
CA LEU A 59 17.49 15.27 -5.86
C LEU A 59 17.82 16.70 -5.45
N ASN A 60 18.46 17.45 -6.36
CA ASN A 60 18.92 18.82 -6.14
C ASN A 60 17.92 19.88 -6.63
N ASN A 61 16.65 19.51 -6.82
CA ASN A 61 15.64 20.49 -7.22
C ASN A 61 15.52 21.59 -6.16
N SER A 62 15.54 22.84 -6.62
CA SER A 62 15.39 24.00 -5.75
C SER A 62 14.03 23.99 -5.04
N GLN A 63 13.97 24.64 -3.88
CA GLN A 63 12.72 24.77 -3.13
C GLN A 63 11.65 25.48 -3.97
N ALA A 64 12.04 26.49 -4.76
CA ALA A 64 11.13 27.19 -5.67
C ALA A 64 10.49 26.24 -6.71
N THR A 65 11.24 25.28 -7.24
CA THR A 65 10.70 24.27 -8.15
C THR A 65 9.75 23.32 -7.41
N ARG A 66 10.09 22.89 -6.20
CA ARG A 66 9.23 22.01 -5.39
C ARG A 66 7.91 22.67 -5.01
N ASN A 67 7.93 23.96 -4.69
CA ASN A 67 6.75 24.73 -4.32
C ASN A 67 5.75 24.89 -5.47
N LYS A 68 6.19 24.72 -6.72
CA LYS A 68 5.34 24.78 -7.93
C LYS A 68 4.70 23.43 -8.28
N ILE A 69 5.04 22.35 -7.56
CA ILE A 69 4.50 21.02 -7.87
C ILE A 69 3.13 20.86 -7.24
N LEU A 70 2.14 20.57 -8.09
CA LEU A 70 0.83 20.07 -7.68
C LEU A 70 0.81 18.55 -7.80
N TRP A 71 0.66 17.87 -6.66
CA TRP A 71 0.52 16.42 -6.60
C TRP A 71 -0.95 16.06 -6.77
N SER A 72 -1.26 15.01 -7.52
CA SER A 72 -2.61 14.45 -7.61
C SER A 72 -2.54 12.93 -7.63
N ASP A 73 -3.57 12.29 -7.09
CA ASP A 73 -3.70 10.83 -7.08
C ASP A 73 -5.17 10.43 -6.86
N GLU A 74 -5.49 9.18 -7.20
CA GLU A 74 -6.75 8.55 -6.86
C GLU A 74 -6.60 7.57 -5.71
N THR A 75 -7.52 7.63 -4.76
CA THR A 75 -7.61 6.66 -3.67
C THR A 75 -8.95 5.94 -3.67
N LYS A 76 -8.91 4.66 -3.34
CA LYS A 76 -10.10 3.84 -3.08
C LYS A 76 -10.17 3.60 -1.58
N ILE A 77 -11.19 4.16 -0.95
CA ILE A 77 -11.48 3.93 0.47
C ILE A 77 -12.53 2.82 0.56
N GLU A 78 -12.17 1.74 1.23
CA GLU A 78 -13.04 0.57 1.42
C GLU A 78 -13.80 0.73 2.74
N LEU A 79 -15.09 0.42 2.74
CA LEU A 79 -15.94 0.56 3.93
C LEU A 79 -15.55 -0.44 5.03
N PHE A 80 -15.14 -1.63 4.63
CA PHE A 80 -14.65 -2.69 5.51
C PHE A 80 -13.19 -2.96 5.18
N ASP A 81 -12.31 -2.29 5.90
CA ASP A 81 -10.88 -2.39 5.68
C ASP A 81 -10.36 -3.68 6.33
N LEU A 82 -10.02 -4.69 5.53
CA LEU A 82 -9.23 -5.86 5.96
C LEU A 82 -7.74 -5.49 6.13
N ASN A 83 -7.44 -4.31 6.69
CA ASN A 83 -6.10 -3.91 7.11
C ASN A 83 -5.70 -4.66 8.40
N ALA A 84 -5.98 -5.96 8.45
CA ALA A 84 -5.53 -6.84 9.51
C ALA A 84 -4.00 -6.94 9.42
N LYS A 85 -3.30 -6.39 10.42
CA LYS A 85 -1.86 -6.56 10.60
C LYS A 85 -1.55 -8.07 10.58
N CYS A 86 -0.95 -8.56 9.50
CA CYS A 86 -0.57 -9.95 9.40
C CYS A 86 0.78 -10.16 10.11
N HIS A 87 0.75 -10.88 11.24
CA HIS A 87 1.96 -11.36 11.92
C HIS A 87 2.47 -12.63 11.26
N VAL A 88 3.73 -12.61 10.85
CA VAL A 88 4.34 -13.64 10.01
C VAL A 88 5.71 -14.05 10.55
N TRP A 89 6.05 -15.33 10.45
CA TRP A 89 7.36 -15.87 10.81
C TRP A 89 8.13 -16.19 9.52
N ARG A 90 9.19 -15.42 9.20
CA ARG A 90 10.01 -15.60 7.97
C ARG A 90 11.31 -14.76 7.95
N LYS A 91 12.23 -15.10 7.03
CA LYS A 91 13.30 -14.23 6.49
C LYS A 91 12.70 -13.20 5.48
N PRO A 92 13.35 -12.04 5.19
CA PRO A 92 12.69 -10.92 4.52
C PRO A 92 12.26 -11.23 3.08
N ALA A 93 10.95 -11.17 2.82
CA ALA A 93 10.33 -11.21 1.49
C ALA A 93 8.95 -10.52 1.53
N THR A 94 8.32 -10.28 0.38
CA THR A 94 7.07 -9.53 0.20
C THR A 94 5.83 -10.43 0.06
N ILE A 95 4.60 -9.89 0.11
CA ILE A 95 3.33 -10.63 -0.07
C ILE A 95 2.42 -9.82 -1.03
N PRO A 96 1.76 -10.46 -2.01
CA PRO A 96 0.75 -9.81 -2.87
C PRO A 96 -0.63 -9.69 -2.20
N THR A 97 -1.44 -8.73 -2.65
CA THR A 97 -2.72 -8.32 -2.06
C THR A 97 -3.92 -8.77 -2.90
N VAL A 98 -5.02 -9.17 -2.28
CA VAL A 98 -6.36 -9.26 -2.89
C VAL A 98 -7.35 -8.45 -2.03
N LYS A 99 -8.13 -7.56 -2.64
CA LYS A 99 -9.11 -6.67 -1.98
C LYS A 99 -10.50 -6.85 -2.57
N HIS A 100 -11.42 -7.57 -1.92
CA HIS A 100 -12.83 -7.60 -2.33
C HIS A 100 -13.77 -7.75 -1.12
N GLY A 101 -14.83 -6.93 -1.06
CA GLY A 101 -15.97 -7.05 -0.14
C GLY A 101 -16.40 -5.71 0.49
N GLY A 102 -17.72 -5.45 0.56
CA GLY A 102 -18.26 -4.40 1.45
C GLY A 102 -18.49 -3.00 0.88
N GLY A 103 -18.23 -2.76 -0.41
CA GLY A 103 -18.40 -1.46 -1.05
C GLY A 103 -17.19 -0.52 -0.84
N SER A 104 -17.04 0.46 -1.74
CA SER A 104 -15.92 1.39 -1.73
C SER A 104 -16.26 2.71 -2.38
N ILE A 105 -15.66 3.79 -1.90
CA ILE A 105 -15.69 5.09 -2.56
C ILE A 105 -14.36 5.35 -3.26
N MET A 106 -14.41 5.87 -4.48
CA MET A 106 -13.24 6.32 -5.23
C MET A 106 -13.19 7.83 -5.17
N ILE A 107 -12.04 8.39 -4.80
CA ILE A 107 -11.82 9.82 -4.64
C ILE A 107 -10.59 10.20 -5.42
N TRP A 108 -10.69 11.29 -6.19
CA TRP A 108 -9.54 12.01 -6.72
C TRP A 108 -9.24 13.21 -5.84
N GLY A 109 -7.96 13.48 -5.62
CA GLY A 109 -7.53 14.66 -4.88
C GLY A 109 -6.22 15.20 -5.39
N CYS A 110 -5.97 16.47 -5.10
CA CYS A 110 -4.68 17.10 -5.34
C CYS A 110 -4.21 17.91 -4.12
N PHE A 111 -2.91 18.15 -3.99
CA PHE A 111 -2.34 19.02 -2.97
C PHE A 111 -1.01 19.61 -3.43
N SER A 112 -0.65 20.76 -2.88
CA SER A 112 0.64 21.42 -3.08
C SER A 112 1.23 21.85 -1.74
N VAL A 113 2.36 22.55 -1.77
CA VAL A 113 2.94 23.18 -0.58
C VAL A 113 1.97 24.20 0.05
N ALA A 114 1.08 24.81 -0.74
CA ALA A 114 0.08 25.76 -0.25
C ALA A 114 -1.07 25.09 0.51
N GLY A 115 -1.27 23.77 0.37
CA GLY A 115 -2.31 23.04 1.06
C GLY A 115 -3.03 22.04 0.18
N THR A 116 -4.16 21.53 0.69
CA THR A 116 -5.01 20.57 -0.03
C THR A 116 -5.82 21.29 -1.10
N GLY A 117 -5.77 20.78 -2.31
CA GLY A 117 -6.70 21.15 -3.38
C GLY A 117 -8.04 20.44 -3.23
N ARG A 118 -8.79 20.39 -4.32
CA ARG A 118 -10.15 19.85 -4.31
C ARG A 118 -10.16 18.32 -4.20
N LEU A 119 -11.10 17.81 -3.41
CA LEU A 119 -11.44 16.38 -3.35
C LEU A 119 -12.71 16.13 -4.15
N VAL A 120 -12.65 15.20 -5.10
CA VAL A 120 -13.75 14.86 -6.01
C VAL A 120 -14.11 13.40 -5.83
N ARG A 121 -15.36 13.13 -5.44
CA ARG A 121 -15.90 11.78 -5.41
C ARG A 121 -16.16 11.32 -6.84
N ILE A 122 -15.58 10.19 -7.22
CA ILE A 122 -15.79 9.56 -8.52
C ILE A 122 -16.87 8.50 -8.39
N GLU A 123 -17.91 8.61 -9.22
CA GLU A 123 -18.94 7.59 -9.31
C GLU A 123 -18.50 6.42 -10.19
N GLY A 124 -18.48 5.22 -9.59
CA GLY A 124 -18.06 3.99 -10.24
C GLY A 124 -16.54 3.91 -10.45
N LYS A 125 -16.13 3.22 -11.51
CA LYS A 125 -14.71 3.06 -11.86
C LYS A 125 -14.21 4.27 -12.63
N MET A 126 -13.01 4.73 -12.28
CA MET A 126 -12.33 5.78 -13.03
C MET A 126 -12.01 5.33 -14.46
N ASN A 127 -12.27 6.22 -15.41
CA ASN A 127 -11.92 6.02 -16.82
C ASN A 127 -11.23 7.28 -17.37
N GLY A 128 -10.61 7.18 -18.54
CA GLY A 128 -9.85 8.31 -19.11
C GLY A 128 -10.69 9.54 -19.42
N ALA A 129 -11.96 9.38 -19.83
CA ALA A 129 -12.85 10.50 -20.11
C ALA A 129 -13.23 11.27 -18.85
N LYS A 130 -13.62 10.54 -17.79
CA LYS A 130 -13.87 11.10 -16.45
C LYS A 130 -12.63 11.79 -15.89
N TYR A 131 -11.44 11.22 -16.10
CA TYR A 131 -10.21 11.85 -15.66
C TYR A 131 -9.98 13.21 -16.32
N LYS A 132 -10.19 13.31 -17.63
CA LYS A 132 -10.08 14.59 -18.34
C LYS A 132 -11.03 15.64 -17.76
N VAL A 133 -12.30 15.27 -17.54
CA VAL A 133 -13.28 16.17 -16.92
C VAL A 133 -12.83 16.61 -15.52
N VAL A 134 -12.37 15.68 -14.69
CA VAL A 134 -11.85 15.99 -13.35
C VAL A 134 -10.65 16.94 -13.42
N LEU A 135 -9.72 16.74 -14.36
CA LEU A 135 -8.59 17.65 -14.52
C LEU A 135 -9.04 19.04 -15.01
N ASP A 136 -9.87 19.11 -16.05
CA ASP A 136 -10.33 20.37 -16.63
C ASP A 136 -11.10 21.22 -15.60
N GLU A 137 -11.93 20.57 -14.78
CA GLU A 137 -12.74 21.26 -13.77
C GLU A 137 -11.96 21.64 -12.50
N ASN A 138 -10.94 20.88 -12.11
CA ASN A 138 -10.37 20.96 -10.76
C ASN A 138 -8.88 21.31 -10.71
N LEU A 139 -8.13 21.17 -11.82
CA LEU A 139 -6.69 21.42 -11.85
C LEU A 139 -6.34 22.92 -11.91
N PHE A 140 -7.16 23.73 -12.59
CA PHE A 140 -6.87 25.15 -12.83
C PHE A 140 -7.74 26.13 -12.03
N ARG A 141 -8.70 25.66 -11.22
CA ARG A 141 -9.61 26.52 -10.45
C ARG A 141 -9.14 26.82 -9.02
N THR A 142 -7.96 26.38 -8.59
CA THR A 142 -7.40 26.66 -7.25
C THR A 142 -6.72 28.04 -7.18
N SER A 143 -7.42 29.09 -7.58
CA SER A 143 -6.98 30.49 -7.44
C SER A 143 -8.20 31.38 -7.27
N ASP A 144 -8.77 31.37 -6.07
CA ASP A 144 -9.57 32.46 -5.51
C ASP A 144 -8.98 32.80 -4.13
#